data_AF-A0A3P8Z8L8-F1
#
_entry.id   AF-A0A3P8Z8L8-F1
#
_cell.length_a   1.000
_cell.length_b   1.000
_cell.length_c   1.000
_cell.angle_alpha   90.00
_cell.angle_beta   90.00
_cell.angle_gamma   90.00
#
_symmetry.space_group_name_H-M   'P 1'
#
loop_
_entity.id
_entity.type
_entity.pdbx_description
1 polymer ?
#
loop_
_entity_poly.entity_id
_entity_poly.type
_entity_poly.pdbx_seq_one_letter_code
_entity_poly.pdbx_strand_id
1 'polypeptide(L)'
;MYCTQLRTLLLVVTAMLWLTPVGAGPDCMYSCRLQNMTFPLEREDCRGSVIIPTCAGLCKTEDLNYYSKRIPHAQGVCNFKDWSYEEVYLESCPPGADPFLIPVAKSCDCSKCKMDSTDCNRMSTATSYSCQQHFPLEM
;
A
#
# COMPACT_ATOMS: atom_id res chain seq x y z
N MET A 1 -42.69 43.05 10.34
CA MET A 1 -42.40 41.77 11.03
C MET A 1 -41.61 40.77 10.16
N TYR A 2 -41.66 40.83 8.83
CA TYR A 2 -40.91 39.93 7.94
C TYR A 2 -39.40 40.28 7.80
N CYS A 3 -39.08 41.58 7.86
CA CYS A 3 -37.71 42.08 7.69
C CYS A 3 -36.78 41.78 8.88
N THR A 4 -37.34 41.76 10.10
CA THR A 4 -36.60 41.35 11.32
C THR A 4 -36.29 39.86 11.30
N GLN A 5 -37.23 39.03 10.83
CA GLN A 5 -37.05 37.59 10.68
C GLN A 5 -36.03 37.23 9.60
N LEU A 6 -35.98 37.97 8.48
CA LEU A 6 -34.98 37.78 7.43
C LEU A 6 -33.57 38.12 7.92
N ARG A 7 -33.42 39.19 8.73
CA ARG A 7 -32.15 39.58 9.36
C ARG A 7 -31.68 38.56 10.38
N THR A 8 -32.56 38.06 11.26
CA THR A 8 -32.18 37.00 12.21
C THR A 8 -31.82 35.71 11.50
N LEU A 9 -32.56 35.32 10.44
CA LEU A 9 -32.23 34.15 9.64
C LEU A 9 -30.84 34.27 9.01
N LEU A 10 -30.52 35.42 8.43
CA LEU A 10 -29.21 35.67 7.80
C LEU A 10 -28.06 35.54 8.80
N LEU A 11 -28.22 36.12 10.00
CA LEU A 11 -27.21 36.05 11.07
C LEU A 11 -27.00 34.62 11.57
N VAL A 12 -28.08 33.85 11.70
CA VAL A 12 -28.01 32.43 12.10
C VAL A 12 -27.30 31.60 11.02
N VAL A 13 -27.63 31.81 9.74
CA VAL A 13 -26.98 31.09 8.62
C VAL A 13 -25.48 31.44 8.55
N THR A 14 -25.11 32.71 8.72
CA THR A 14 -23.70 33.08 8.77
C THR A 14 -23.00 32.50 10.00
N ALA A 15 -23.63 32.46 11.18
CA ALA A 15 -22.99 31.86 12.36
C ALA A 15 -22.75 30.34 12.18
N MET A 16 -23.71 29.63 11.55
CA MET A 16 -23.58 28.20 11.27
C MET A 16 -22.48 27.88 10.26
N LEU A 17 -22.26 28.75 9.27
CA LEU A 17 -21.23 28.56 8.23
C LEU A 17 -19.79 28.68 8.76
N TRP A 18 -19.59 29.28 9.94
CA TRP A 18 -18.28 29.45 10.57
C TRP A 18 -18.02 28.36 11.62
N LEU A 19 -19.05 27.59 12.00
CA LEU A 19 -18.98 26.50 12.97
C LEU A 19 -18.73 25.14 12.31
N THR A 20 -18.86 25.02 10.99
CA THR A 20 -18.37 23.83 10.30
C THR A 20 -16.85 23.89 10.29
N PRO A 21 -16.13 23.01 11.01
CA PRO A 21 -14.73 22.84 10.72
C PRO A 21 -14.65 22.50 9.23
N VAL A 22 -14.00 23.35 8.45
CA VAL A 22 -13.44 22.90 7.18
C VAL A 22 -12.47 21.80 7.59
N GLY A 23 -12.94 20.56 7.56
CA GLY A 23 -12.08 19.42 7.72
C GLY A 23 -11.04 19.58 6.64
N ALA A 24 -9.80 19.86 7.05
CA ALA A 24 -8.67 19.61 6.17
C ALA A 24 -8.88 18.17 5.68
N GLY A 25 -9.06 18.01 4.36
CA GLY A 25 -9.11 16.68 3.76
C GLY A 25 -7.92 15.88 4.26
N PRO A 26 -7.97 14.54 4.30
CA PRO A 26 -6.89 13.73 4.85
C PRO A 26 -5.57 14.24 4.29
N ASP A 27 -4.78 14.92 5.12
CA ASP A 27 -3.45 15.34 4.75
C ASP A 27 -2.79 14.08 4.21
N CYS A 28 -2.31 14.11 2.96
CA CYS A 28 -1.59 13.01 2.36
C CYS A 28 -0.36 12.74 3.22
N MET A 29 -0.52 11.94 4.27
CA MET A 29 0.52 11.74 5.26
C MET A 29 1.51 10.76 4.64
N TYR A 30 2.64 11.29 4.19
CA TYR A 30 3.76 10.48 3.73
C TYR A 30 4.22 9.61 4.89
N SER A 31 3.97 8.32 4.75
CA SER A 31 4.14 7.35 5.81
C SER A 31 4.34 5.98 5.19
N CYS A 32 5.59 5.51 5.17
CA CYS A 32 5.96 4.14 4.85
C CYS A 32 6.10 3.36 6.17
N ARG A 33 5.30 2.30 6.36
CA ARG A 33 5.26 1.53 7.61
C ARG A 33 5.10 0.04 7.33
N LEU A 34 5.34 -0.76 8.37
CA LEU A 34 4.91 -2.15 8.35
C LEU A 34 3.39 -2.23 8.34
N GLN A 35 2.88 -3.11 7.51
CA GLN A 35 1.47 -3.43 7.38
C GLN A 35 1.32 -4.94 7.25
N ASN A 36 0.34 -5.50 7.95
CA ASN A 36 -0.03 -6.90 7.77
C ASN A 36 -0.88 -7.02 6.50
N MET A 37 -0.43 -7.82 5.55
CA MET A 37 -1.13 -8.08 4.29
C MET A 37 -1.27 -9.58 4.06
N THR A 38 -2.32 -9.95 3.33
CA THR A 38 -2.60 -11.34 2.98
C THR A 38 -1.91 -11.69 1.67
N PHE A 39 -1.09 -12.73 1.69
CA PHE A 39 -0.38 -13.24 0.52
C PHE A 39 -0.93 -14.61 0.15
N PRO A 40 -1.38 -14.80 -1.12
CA PRO A 40 -1.74 -16.11 -1.60
C PRO A 40 -0.47 -16.96 -1.79
N LEU A 41 -0.55 -18.22 -1.40
CA LEU A 41 0.50 -19.21 -1.58
C LEU A 41 -0.07 -20.41 -2.31
N GLU A 42 0.67 -20.91 -3.29
CA GLU A 42 0.23 -21.99 -4.17
C GLU A 42 1.44 -22.87 -4.52
N ARG A 43 1.21 -24.18 -4.48
CA ARG A 43 2.07 -25.25 -4.98
C ARG A 43 1.18 -26.20 -5.78
N GLU A 44 1.76 -27.11 -6.55
CA GLU A 44 1.03 -28.07 -7.38
C GLU A 44 -0.05 -28.85 -6.62
N ASP A 45 0.18 -29.16 -5.35
CA ASP A 45 -0.64 -30.03 -4.50
C ASP A 45 -1.45 -29.30 -3.44
N CYS A 46 -1.20 -28.00 -3.21
CA CYS A 46 -1.90 -27.23 -2.18
C CYS A 46 -1.91 -25.73 -2.44
N ARG A 47 -2.93 -25.05 -1.90
CA ARG A 47 -3.11 -23.60 -1.98
C ARG A 47 -3.66 -23.05 -0.67
N GLY A 48 -3.32 -21.82 -0.36
CA GLY A 48 -3.83 -21.10 0.79
C GLY A 48 -3.45 -19.63 0.77
N SER A 49 -3.59 -18.98 1.91
CA SER A 49 -3.12 -17.62 2.10
C SER A 49 -2.59 -17.43 3.51
N VAL A 50 -1.65 -16.51 3.65
CA VAL A 50 -0.97 -16.23 4.92
C VAL A 50 -0.96 -14.73 5.14
N ILE A 51 -1.08 -14.30 6.39
CA ILE A 51 -0.97 -12.89 6.75
C ILE A 51 0.44 -12.66 7.27
N ILE A 52 1.21 -11.84 6.57
CA ILE A 52 2.58 -11.51 6.96
C ILE A 52 2.81 -10.00 6.96
N PRO A 53 3.73 -9.50 7.80
CA PRO A 53 4.15 -8.11 7.75
C PRO A 53 4.93 -7.80 6.48
N THR A 54 4.53 -6.74 5.78
CA THR A 54 5.21 -6.18 4.61
C THR A 54 5.25 -4.65 4.69
N CYS A 55 5.96 -3.99 3.78
CA CYS A 55 6.07 -2.54 3.74
C CYS A 55 5.02 -1.93 2.80
N ALA A 56 4.27 -0.96 3.31
CA ALA A 56 3.30 -0.22 2.52
C ALA A 56 3.21 1.24 2.95
N GLY A 57 2.85 2.09 2.00
CA GLY A 57 2.59 3.50 2.22
C GLY A 57 3.25 4.41 1.20
N LEU A 58 3.35 5.69 1.57
CA LEU A 58 3.77 6.75 0.67
C LEU A 58 5.12 7.33 1.09
N CYS A 59 5.99 7.56 0.11
CA CYS A 59 7.26 8.24 0.28
C CYS A 59 7.22 9.59 -0.43
N LYS A 60 7.87 10.60 0.17
CA LYS A 60 7.99 11.91 -0.44
C LYS A 60 8.91 11.83 -1.65
N THR A 61 8.44 12.32 -2.79
CA THR A 61 9.22 12.46 -4.02
C THR A 61 9.18 13.91 -4.48
N GLU A 62 10.31 14.41 -4.93
CA GLU A 62 10.43 15.76 -5.51
C GLU A 62 10.93 15.63 -6.93
N ASP A 63 10.39 16.46 -7.82
CA ASP A 63 10.90 16.62 -9.18
C ASP A 63 11.66 17.93 -9.27
N LEU A 64 12.80 17.93 -9.95
CA LEU A 64 13.62 19.12 -10.10
C LEU A 64 13.09 19.95 -11.26
N ASN A 65 12.90 21.25 -11.04
CA ASN A 65 12.44 22.18 -12.08
C ASN A 65 13.43 22.39 -13.23
N TYR A 66 14.65 21.83 -13.13
CA TYR A 66 15.63 21.83 -14.19
C TYR A 66 16.38 20.49 -14.24
N TYR A 67 16.72 20.04 -15.45
CA TYR A 67 17.46 18.81 -15.64
C TYR A 67 18.96 19.04 -15.42
N SER A 68 19.58 18.28 -14.53
CA SER A 68 21.01 18.35 -14.23
C SER A 68 21.63 16.97 -14.20
N LYS A 69 22.56 16.69 -15.11
CA LYS A 69 23.34 15.44 -15.09
C LYS A 69 24.24 15.31 -13.84
N ARG A 70 24.45 16.39 -13.09
CA ARG A 70 25.30 16.42 -11.88
C ARG A 70 24.52 16.14 -10.59
N ILE A 71 23.19 16.25 -10.60
CA ILE A 71 22.37 15.98 -9.43
C ILE A 71 21.73 14.60 -9.60
N PRO A 72 22.00 13.64 -8.71
CA PRO A 72 21.37 12.33 -8.82
C PRO A 72 19.86 12.45 -8.58
N HIS A 73 19.06 12.18 -9.62
CA HIS A 73 17.61 12.06 -9.53
C HIS A 73 17.26 10.73 -8.84
N ALA A 74 17.24 10.73 -7.51
CA ALA A 74 16.90 9.59 -6.70
C ALA A 74 15.50 9.77 -6.11
N GLN A 75 14.52 9.03 -6.62
CA GLN A 75 13.19 8.95 -6.00
C GLN A 75 13.15 7.77 -5.03
N GLY A 76 12.69 8.02 -3.81
CA GLY A 76 12.50 6.99 -2.80
C GLY A 76 11.15 6.29 -2.96
N VAL A 77 11.15 4.97 -2.81
CA VAL A 77 9.94 4.15 -2.71
C VAL A 77 9.87 3.51 -1.32
N CYS A 78 8.68 3.11 -0.88
CA CYS A 78 8.53 2.40 0.38
C CYS A 78 9.10 0.99 0.21
N ASN A 79 10.21 0.71 0.88
CA ASN A 79 11.01 -0.48 0.66
C ASN A 79 11.36 -1.19 1.98
N PHE A 80 11.80 -2.45 1.87
CA PHE A 80 12.34 -3.19 3.00
C PHE A 80 13.66 -2.58 3.45
N LYS A 81 13.70 -2.15 4.71
CA LYS A 81 14.94 -1.77 5.36
C LYS A 81 15.62 -3.00 5.94
N ASP A 82 14.94 -3.68 6.87
CA ASP A 82 15.34 -4.97 7.44
C ASP A 82 14.24 -6.02 7.17
N TRP A 83 14.64 -7.20 6.73
CA TRP A 83 13.74 -8.31 6.40
C TRP A 83 14.48 -9.65 6.48
N SER A 84 13.75 -10.74 6.57
CA SER A 84 14.29 -12.11 6.59
C SER A 84 13.35 -13.08 5.88
N TYR A 85 13.89 -14.20 5.39
CA TYR A 85 13.05 -15.32 4.97
C TYR A 85 12.54 -16.08 6.19
N GLU A 86 11.24 -16.41 6.18
CA GLU A 86 10.61 -17.25 7.19
C GLU A 86 9.94 -18.45 6.53
N GLU A 87 9.96 -19.58 7.22
CA GLU A 87 9.28 -20.80 6.84
C GLU A 87 7.80 -20.74 7.25
N VAL A 88 6.91 -20.99 6.29
CA VAL A 88 5.47 -21.04 6.53
C VAL A 88 4.90 -22.36 6.05
N TYR A 89 4.16 -23.04 6.92
CA TYR A 89 3.46 -24.28 6.64
C TYR A 89 1.99 -23.99 6.40
N LEU A 90 1.46 -24.44 5.26
CA LEU A 90 0.04 -24.37 4.98
C LEU A 90 -0.63 -25.65 5.46
N GLU A 91 -1.72 -25.50 6.21
CA GLU A 91 -2.53 -26.63 6.68
C GLU A 91 -3.19 -27.41 5.54
N SER A 92 -3.36 -26.78 4.36
CA SER A 92 -3.90 -27.43 3.17
C SER A 92 -2.90 -28.35 2.46
N CYS A 93 -1.62 -28.35 2.85
CA CYS A 93 -0.62 -29.21 2.24
C CYS A 93 -0.56 -30.60 2.88
N PRO A 94 -0.15 -31.64 2.13
CA PRO A 94 0.01 -32.98 2.64
C PRO A 94 1.00 -33.06 3.83
N PRO A 95 0.84 -34.04 4.73
CA PRO A 95 1.82 -34.29 5.79
C PRO A 95 3.21 -34.55 5.19
N GLY A 96 4.22 -33.84 5.69
CA GLY A 96 5.61 -33.95 5.21
C GLY A 96 5.95 -33.08 4.01
N ALA A 97 5.05 -32.19 3.57
CA ALA A 97 5.36 -31.18 2.57
C ALA A 97 6.37 -30.15 3.10
N ASP A 98 7.29 -29.72 2.23
CA ASP A 98 8.28 -28.68 2.57
C ASP A 98 7.60 -27.33 2.87
N PRO A 99 8.16 -26.48 3.74
CA PRO A 99 7.64 -25.14 4.00
C PRO A 99 7.79 -24.20 2.80
N PHE A 100 7.02 -23.11 2.80
CA PHE A 100 7.23 -21.96 1.92
C PHE A 100 8.22 -21.00 2.57
N LEU A 101 9.25 -20.56 1.82
CA LEU A 101 10.17 -19.51 2.26
C LEU A 101 9.70 -18.16 1.74
N ILE A 102 9.29 -17.27 2.63
CA ILE A 102 8.66 -15.98 2.26
C ILE A 102 9.38 -14.82 2.94
N PRO A 103 9.62 -13.70 2.25
CA PRO A 103 10.21 -12.51 2.87
C PRO A 103 9.23 -11.86 3.85
N VAL A 104 9.68 -11.68 5.09
CA VAL A 104 8.94 -10.99 6.15
C VAL A 104 9.66 -9.71 6.52
N ALA A 105 8.96 -8.57 6.39
CA ALA A 105 9.51 -7.27 6.74
C ALA A 105 9.63 -7.12 8.27
N LYS A 106 10.76 -6.57 8.73
CA LYS A 106 11.00 -6.20 10.14
C LYS A 106 11.04 -4.69 10.33
N SER A 107 11.49 -3.97 9.31
CA SER A 107 11.48 -2.50 9.26
C SER A 107 11.32 -2.00 7.82
N CYS A 108 10.76 -0.81 7.66
CA CYS A 108 10.51 -0.17 6.36
C CYS A 108 11.21 1.18 6.28
N ASP A 109 11.65 1.58 5.10
CA ASP A 109 12.15 2.93 4.85
C ASP A 109 11.76 3.46 3.48
N CYS A 110 11.95 4.77 3.29
CA CYS A 110 11.87 5.41 1.99
C CYS A 110 13.27 5.48 1.40
N SER A 111 13.61 4.52 0.54
CA SER A 111 14.92 4.39 -0.08
C SER A 111 14.81 4.10 -1.57
N LYS A 112 15.93 4.10 -2.29
CA LYS A 112 15.95 3.60 -3.67
C LYS A 112 15.52 2.14 -3.66
N CYS A 113 14.77 1.73 -4.68
CA CYS A 113 14.40 0.34 -4.83
C CYS A 113 15.65 -0.54 -4.98
N LYS A 114 15.70 -1.62 -4.18
CA LYS A 114 16.82 -2.56 -4.07
C LYS A 114 16.63 -3.67 -5.10
N MET A 115 17.21 -3.50 -6.29
CA MET A 115 17.03 -4.42 -7.43
C MET A 115 17.62 -5.82 -7.21
N ASP A 116 18.48 -6.00 -6.22
CA ASP A 116 19.07 -7.27 -5.81
C ASP A 116 18.05 -8.20 -5.13
N SER A 117 17.04 -7.64 -4.47
CA SER A 117 16.04 -8.40 -3.70
C SER A 117 14.59 -8.08 -4.06
N THR A 118 14.35 -7.09 -4.91
CA THR A 118 13.00 -6.53 -5.13
C THR A 118 12.80 -6.24 -6.60
N ASP A 119 11.67 -6.68 -7.15
CA ASP A 119 11.24 -6.30 -8.49
C ASP A 119 10.75 -4.85 -8.51
N CYS A 120 11.54 -3.98 -9.13
CA CYS A 120 11.33 -2.54 -9.14
C CYS A 120 10.48 -2.12 -10.34
N ASN A 121 9.17 -2.35 -10.26
CA ASN A 121 8.23 -2.01 -11.33
C ASN A 121 7.11 -1.07 -10.85
N ARG A 122 6.46 -0.35 -11.78
CA ARG A 122 5.34 0.56 -11.44
C ARG A 122 4.12 -0.19 -10.90
N MET A 123 3.88 -1.38 -11.43
CA MET A 123 2.83 -2.29 -11.01
C MET A 123 3.46 -3.67 -10.93
N SER A 124 3.28 -4.36 -9.81
CA SER A 124 3.63 -5.77 -9.75
C SER A 124 2.70 -6.53 -10.68
N THR A 125 3.24 -7.40 -11.52
CA THR A 125 2.39 -8.29 -12.30
C THR A 125 1.67 -9.29 -11.35
N ALA A 126 2.12 -9.44 -10.09
CA ALA A 126 1.48 -10.19 -8.97
C ALA A 126 0.05 -9.79 -8.67
N THR A 127 -0.29 -8.52 -8.85
CA THR A 127 -1.67 -8.06 -8.71
C THR A 127 -2.52 -8.39 -9.94
N SER A 128 -1.91 -8.60 -11.11
CA SER A 128 -2.61 -9.04 -12.34
C SER A 128 -2.74 -10.55 -12.48
N TYR A 129 -1.91 -11.33 -11.78
CA TYR A 129 -1.97 -12.79 -11.75
C TYR A 129 -2.22 -13.33 -10.34
N SER A 130 -3.22 -12.77 -9.64
CA SER A 130 -4.19 -13.70 -9.04
C SER A 130 -4.55 -14.65 -10.17
N CYS A 131 -4.11 -15.91 -10.10
CA CYS A 131 -4.35 -16.91 -11.13
C CYS A 131 -5.85 -16.94 -11.41
N GLN A 132 -6.27 -16.16 -12.42
CA GLN A 132 -7.60 -16.24 -12.98
C GLN A 132 -7.69 -17.66 -13.50
N GLN A 133 -8.70 -18.35 -13.00
CA GLN A 133 -8.96 -19.73 -13.33
C GLN A 133 -8.87 -19.95 -14.83
N HIS A 134 -7.95 -20.81 -15.25
CA HIS A 134 -8.06 -21.45 -16.54
C HIS A 134 -9.24 -22.42 -16.44
N PHE A 135 -10.46 -21.92 -16.67
CA PHE A 135 -11.58 -22.77 -17.06
C PHE A 135 -11.37 -23.06 -18.55
N PRO A 136 -11.08 -24.31 -18.96
CA PRO A 136 -11.20 -24.66 -20.36
C PRO A 136 -12.67 -24.53 -20.74
N LEU A 137 -12.95 -23.72 -21.75
CA LEU A 137 -14.23 -23.78 -22.47
C LEU A 137 -14.22 -25.07 -23.28
N GLU A 138 -14.59 -26.17 -22.63
CA GLU A 138 -15.05 -27.40 -23.28
C GLU A 138 -16.57 -27.45 -23.13
N MET A 139 -17.29 -26.79 -24.06
CA MET A 139 -18.64 -27.12 -24.53
C MET A 139 -18.82 -26.57 -25.94
#